data_AF-A0A356E7T2-F1
#
_entry.id   AF-A0A356E7T2-F1
#
_cell.length_a   1.000
_cell.length_b   1.000
_cell.length_c   1.000
_cell.angle_alpha   90.00
_cell.angle_beta   90.00
_cell.angle_gamma   90.00
#
_symmetry.space_group_name_H-M   'P 1'
#
loop_
_entity.id
_entity.type
_entity.pdbx_description
1 polymer ?
#
loop_
_entity_poly.entity_id
_entity_poly.type
_entity_poly.pdbx_seq_one_letter_code
_entity_poly.pdbx_strand_id
1 'polypeptide(L)' 'SGLEMTQSSQRLYWTAEEVDQKLHHIMLDIHANCKKYGSDGKGNINYVVGANVAGFVKVADAMLAQGVY' A
#
# COMPACT_ATOMS: atom_id res chain seq x y z
N SER A 1 -13.64 -1.83 0.44
CA SER A 1 -13.50 -1.88 -1.02
C SER A 1 -12.48 -2.91 -1.51
N GLY A 2 -11.15 -2.75 -1.31
CA GLY A 2 -10.13 -3.67 -1.87
C GLY A 2 -10.28 -5.15 -1.46
N LEU A 3 -10.34 -5.42 -0.15
CA LEU A 3 -10.52 -6.78 0.38
C LEU A 3 -11.89 -7.38 0.03
N GLU A 4 -12.94 -6.55 -0.04
CA GLU A 4 -14.28 -6.97 -0.46
C GLU A 4 -14.32 -7.35 -1.95
N MET A 5 -13.65 -6.56 -2.82
CA MET A 5 -13.53 -6.89 -4.24
C MET A 5 -12.82 -8.23 -4.46
N THR A 6 -11.79 -8.54 -3.66
CA THR A 6 -11.11 -9.86 -3.71
C THR A 6 -12.06 -10.98 -3.29
N GLN A 7 -12.80 -10.81 -2.19
CA GLN A 7 -13.80 -11.79 -1.74
C GLN A 7 -14.87 -12.04 -2.80
N SER A 8 -15.43 -10.97 -3.40
CA SER A 8 -16.44 -11.09 -4.45
C SER A 8 -15.91 -11.76 -5.72
N SER A 9 -14.72 -11.38 -6.18
CA SER A 9 -14.13 -11.93 -7.41
C SER A 9 -13.72 -13.40 -7.28
N GLN A 10 -13.27 -13.82 -6.09
CA GLN A 10 -12.86 -15.20 -5.82
C GLN A 10 -13.98 -16.06 -5.24
N ARG A 11 -15.17 -15.49 -4.99
CA ARG A 11 -16.29 -16.13 -4.26
C ARG A 11 -15.84 -16.75 -2.93
N LEU A 12 -14.94 -16.05 -2.25
CA LEU A 12 -14.43 -16.42 -0.92
C LEU A 12 -15.16 -15.61 0.15
N TYR A 13 -15.30 -16.22 1.33
CA TYR A 13 -15.80 -15.55 2.52
C TYR A 13 -14.76 -15.71 3.61
N TRP A 14 -14.16 -14.60 4.02
CA TRP A 14 -13.21 -14.57 5.12
C TRP A 14 -13.94 -14.31 6.44
N THR A 15 -13.39 -14.84 7.53
CA THR A 15 -13.86 -14.44 8.87
C THR A 15 -13.44 -12.99 9.16
N ALA A 16 -14.05 -12.38 10.18
CA ALA A 16 -13.67 -11.03 10.60
C ALA A 16 -12.20 -10.96 11.01
N GLU A 17 -11.69 -12.00 11.67
CA GLU A 17 -10.29 -12.10 12.12
C GLU A 17 -9.32 -12.18 10.93
N GLU A 18 -9.68 -12.89 9.87
CA GLU A 18 -8.86 -12.96 8.65
C GLU A 18 -8.82 -11.61 7.92
N VAL A 19 -9.95 -10.89 7.89
CA VAL A 19 -10.02 -9.53 7.33
C VAL A 19 -9.15 -8.58 8.16
N ASP A 20 -9.24 -8.65 9.48
CA ASP A 20 -8.45 -7.81 10.39
C ASP A 20 -6.94 -8.06 10.24
N GLN A 21 -6.50 -9.33 10.21
CA GLN A 21 -5.10 -9.67 10.00
C GLN A 21 -4.54 -9.16 8.67
N LYS A 22 -5.35 -9.23 7.60
CA LYS A 22 -4.98 -8.68 6.28
C LYS A 22 -4.92 -7.16 6.32
N LEU A 23 -5.88 -6.50 6.96
CA LEU A 23 -5.88 -5.05 7.12
C LEU A 23 -4.66 -4.60 7.93
N HIS A 24 -4.33 -5.29 9.01
CA HIS A 24 -3.16 -5.01 9.83
C HIS A 24 -1.86 -5.09 9.01
N HIS A 25 -1.69 -6.14 8.20
CA HIS A 25 -0.55 -6.24 7.28
C HIS A 25 -0.50 -5.09 6.27
N ILE A 26 -1.64 -4.72 5.66
CA ILE A 26 -1.70 -3.59 4.73
C ILE A 26 -1.24 -2.29 5.41
N MET A 27 -1.63 -2.07 6.67
CA MET A 27 -1.21 -0.88 7.41
C MET A 27 0.28 -0.89 7.75
N LEU A 28 0.86 -2.06 8.07
CA LEU A 28 2.30 -2.22 8.25
C LEU A 28 3.08 -1.93 6.96
N ASP A 29 2.57 -2.39 5.81
CA ASP A 29 3.19 -2.12 4.51
C ASP A 29 3.10 -0.64 4.13
N ILE A 30 1.97 0.03 4.42
CA ILE A 30 1.83 1.48 4.24
C ILE A 30 2.85 2.21 5.12
N HIS A 31 2.98 1.83 6.39
CA HIS A 31 3.97 2.41 7.29
C HIS A 31 5.41 2.20 6.78
N ALA A 32 5.75 0.99 6.35
CA ALA A 32 7.07 0.67 5.81
C ALA A 32 7.42 1.52 4.59
N ASN A 33 6.46 1.76 3.70
CA ASN A 33 6.64 2.65 2.55
C ASN A 33 6.84 4.11 2.99
N CYS A 34 6.02 4.61 3.91
CA CYS A 34 6.21 5.96 4.47
C CYS A 34 7.59 6.12 5.12
N LYS A 35 8.06 5.10 5.86
CA LYS A 35 9.40 5.08 6.43
C LYS A 35 10.48 5.10 5.35
N LYS A 36 10.33 4.30 4.29
CA LYS A 36 11.30 4.21 3.19
C LYS A 36 11.47 5.55 2.46
N TYR A 37 10.38 6.24 2.15
CA TYR A 37 10.41 7.44 1.31
C TYR A 37 10.36 8.76 2.09
N GLY A 38 9.90 8.74 3.34
CA GLY A 38 9.72 9.93 4.18
C GLY A 38 10.73 10.05 5.32
N SER A 39 11.68 9.12 5.47
CA SER A 39 12.66 9.21 6.55
C SER A 39 13.76 10.23 6.26
N ASP A 40 14.15 10.96 7.31
CA ASP A 40 15.26 11.93 7.29
C ASP A 40 16.63 11.30 7.59
N GLY A 41 16.70 9.98 7.78
CA GLY A 41 17.91 9.25 8.17
C GLY A 41 18.35 9.45 9.63
N LYS A 42 17.64 10.28 10.40
CA LYS A 42 17.90 10.56 11.83
C LYS A 42 16.86 9.98 12.77
N GLY A 43 15.92 9.20 12.23
CA GLY A 43 14.88 8.49 12.98
C GLY A 43 13.50 9.15 12.89
N ASN A 44 13.35 10.32 12.26
CA ASN A 44 12.04 10.89 12.01
C ASN A 44 11.48 10.41 10.66
N ILE A 45 10.15 10.36 10.57
CA ILE A 45 9.41 9.97 9.37
C ILE A 45 8.38 11.05 9.06
N ASN A 46 8.51 11.68 7.90
CA ASN A 46 7.48 12.55 7.35
C ASN A 46 6.50 11.69 6.53
N TYR A 47 5.37 11.34 7.13
CA TYR A 47 4.36 10.49 6.49
C TYR A 47 3.68 11.13 5.28
N VAL A 48 3.53 12.45 5.25
CA VAL A 48 2.92 13.14 4.10
C VAL A 48 3.84 13.01 2.88
N VAL A 49 5.13 13.28 3.06
CA VAL A 49 6.12 13.10 1.99
C VAL A 49 6.23 11.63 1.62
N GLY A 50 6.36 10.74 2.61
CA GLY A 50 6.51 9.31 2.38
C GLY A 50 5.33 8.69 1.61
N ALA A 51 4.09 9.03 1.98
CA ALA A 51 2.90 8.53 1.31
C ALA A 51 2.78 9.05 -0.13
N ASN A 52 3.02 10.34 -0.35
CA ASN A 52 2.94 10.95 -1.67
C ASN A 52 4.00 10.38 -2.62
N VAL A 53 5.25 10.24 -2.16
CA VAL A 53 6.34 9.67 -2.96
C VAL A 53 6.08 8.19 -3.23
N ALA A 54 5.67 7.40 -2.23
CA ALA A 54 5.34 5.98 -2.41
C ALA A 54 4.24 5.77 -3.45
N GLY A 55 3.16 6.55 -3.35
CA GLY A 55 2.05 6.51 -4.30
C GLY A 55 2.48 6.90 -5.71
N PHE A 56 3.26 7.97 -5.84
CA PHE A 56 3.78 8.44 -7.11
C PHE A 56 4.68 7.40 -7.79
N VAL A 57 5.68 6.85 -7.07
CA VAL A 57 6.62 5.86 -7.62
C VAL A 57 5.86 4.63 -8.14
N LYS A 58 4.89 4.12 -7.38
CA LYS A 58 4.09 2.96 -7.79
C LYS A 58 3.34 3.19 -9.10
N VAL A 59 2.75 4.38 -9.28
CA VAL A 59 2.02 4.71 -10.51
C VAL A 59 2.99 5.00 -11.66
N ALA A 60 4.07 5.74 -11.41
CA ALA A 60 5.08 6.06 -12.41
C ALA A 60 5.75 4.79 -12.97
N ASP A 61 6.12 3.85 -12.11
CA ASP A 61 6.70 2.56 -12.52
C ASP A 61 5.72 1.76 -13.39
N ALA A 62 4.43 1.75 -13.03
CA ALA A 62 3.40 1.08 -13.83
C ALA A 62 3.20 1.76 -15.20
N MET A 63 3.20 3.10 -15.25
CA MET A 63 3.11 3.85 -16.51
C MET A 63 4.32 3.61 -17.41
N LEU A 64 5.53 3.60 -16.84
CA LEU A 64 6.76 3.28 -17.59
C LEU A 64 6.73 1.84 -18.14
N ALA A 65 6.25 0.88 -17.35
CA ALA A 65 6.14 -0.52 -17.78
C ALA A 65 5.08 -0.74 -18.87
N GLN A 66 3.98 0.02 -18.85
CA GLN A 66 2.95 -0.04 -19.89
C GLN A 66 3.34 0.73 -21.18
N GLY A 67 4.41 1.53 -21.13
CA GLY A 67 4.88 2.32 -22.26
C GLY A 67 3.96 3.49 -22.60
N VAL A 68 4.23 4.13 -23.75
CA VAL A 68 3.35 5.16 -24.30
C VAL A 68 2.27 4.45 -25.11
N TYR A 69 1.03 4.50 -24.63
CA TYR A 69 -0.16 3.98 -25.32
C TYR A 69 -1.08 5.12 -25.79
#